data_AF-A0A9E3TUV1-F1
#
_entry.id   AF-A0A9E3TUV1-F1
#
_cell.length_a   1.000
_cell.length_b   1.000
_cell.length_c   1.000
_cell.angle_alpha   90.00
_cell.angle_beta   90.00
_cell.angle_gamma   90.00
#
_symmetry.space_group_name_H-M   'P 1'
#
loop_
_entity.id
_entity.type
_entity.pdbx_description
1 polymer ?
#
loop_
_entity_poly.entity_id
_entity_poly.type
_entity_poly.pdbx_seq_one_letter_code
_entity_poly.pdbx_strand_id
1 'polypeptide(L)'
;MLFFRDQGNTEIGGFGVSAPDDLSLITDIRLVQQDCTPVTVSFRDEAVADFFDEQVDAGRQPESFGRCWVHTHPGDCPLPSATDEETFERVFGRADWAIMFIVARSGDTYTRLRFNSGPGGDIELGVTIDYEVDFPASARSAWMQEFAEHVHDLTIANDRPSLADPFGYHDSLEAEWYHDLLRYTEDDAEYLQLQVVEHE
;
A
#
# COMPACT_ATOMS: atom_id res chain seq x y z
N MET A 1 7.04 -5.56 8.04
CA MET A 1 6.09 -6.64 7.70
C MET A 1 6.26 -7.95 8.45
N LEU A 2 7.45 -8.55 8.55
CA LEU A 2 7.60 -9.89 9.17
C LEU A 2 6.94 -10.00 10.55
N PHE A 3 7.09 -8.97 11.38
CA PHE A 3 6.43 -8.90 12.69
C PHE A 3 4.90 -9.00 12.57
N PHE A 4 4.28 -8.21 11.69
CA PHE A 4 2.83 -8.19 11.48
C PHE A 4 2.33 -9.52 10.92
N ARG A 5 2.97 -10.02 9.85
CA ARG A 5 2.67 -11.31 9.23
C ARG A 5 2.57 -12.45 10.25
N ASP A 6 3.46 -12.44 11.24
CA ASP A 6 3.57 -13.52 12.22
C ASP A 6 2.57 -13.38 13.40
N GLN A 7 1.69 -12.37 13.42
CA GLN A 7 0.69 -12.19 14.48
C GLN A 7 -0.55 -13.09 14.32
N GLY A 8 -0.84 -13.58 13.13
CA GLY A 8 -2.09 -14.29 12.86
C GLY A 8 -2.08 -15.11 11.57
N ASN A 9 -3.27 -15.54 11.14
CA ASN A 9 -3.48 -16.30 9.90
C ASN A 9 -4.20 -15.48 8.83
N THR A 10 -4.25 -14.15 8.97
CA THR A 10 -4.85 -13.25 8.00
C THR A 10 -3.79 -12.53 7.19
N GLU A 11 -4.17 -12.04 6.02
CA GLU A 11 -3.40 -11.03 5.31
C GLU A 11 -3.40 -9.72 6.09
N ILE A 12 -2.31 -8.99 5.99
CA ILE A 12 -2.14 -7.67 6.61
C ILE A 12 -1.51 -6.79 5.56
N GLY A 13 -2.08 -5.61 5.36
CA GLY A 13 -1.63 -4.61 4.40
C GLY A 13 -1.14 -3.35 5.09
N GLY A 14 -0.30 -2.60 4.40
CA GLY A 14 0.13 -1.27 4.80
C GLY A 14 0.67 -0.47 3.63
N PHE A 15 0.97 0.79 3.90
CA PHE A 15 1.63 1.70 2.99
C PHE A 15 3.13 1.72 3.27
N GLY A 16 3.95 1.50 2.24
CA GLY A 16 5.38 1.73 2.28
C GLY A 16 5.67 3.23 2.15
N VAL A 17 6.37 3.78 3.12
CA VAL A 17 6.82 5.18 3.14
C VAL A 17 8.28 5.23 2.73
N SER A 18 8.56 5.90 1.62
CA SER A 18 9.90 6.07 1.08
C SER A 18 10.69 7.15 1.80
N ALA A 19 12.00 7.17 1.57
CA ALA A 19 12.81 8.34 1.81
C ALA A 19 12.32 9.52 0.93
N PRO A 20 12.41 10.78 1.39
CA PRO A 20 12.00 11.94 0.63
C PRO A 20 12.81 12.19 -0.66
N ASP A 21 14.07 11.73 -0.67
CA ASP A 21 15.05 11.93 -1.74
C ASP A 21 15.33 10.65 -2.57
N ASP A 22 14.78 9.52 -2.14
CA ASP A 22 14.86 8.24 -2.86
C ASP A 22 13.55 7.44 -2.71
N LEU A 23 12.73 7.49 -3.76
CA LEU A 23 11.44 6.78 -3.82
C LEU A 23 11.59 5.26 -3.89
N SER A 24 12.78 4.75 -4.18
CA SER A 24 13.07 3.31 -4.18
C SER A 24 13.43 2.76 -2.79
N LEU A 25 13.79 3.64 -1.85
CA LEU A 25 14.15 3.29 -0.48
C LEU A 25 12.95 3.41 0.45
N ILE A 26 12.32 2.29 0.79
CA ILE A 26 11.25 2.25 1.80
C ILE A 26 11.86 2.27 3.20
N THR A 27 11.54 3.31 3.97
CA THR A 27 12.11 3.55 5.32
C THR A 27 11.13 3.20 6.43
N ASP A 28 9.83 3.18 6.14
CA ASP A 28 8.81 2.84 7.11
C ASP A 28 7.61 2.16 6.45
N ILE A 29 6.81 1.47 7.26
CA ILE A 29 5.56 0.84 6.82
C ILE A 29 4.48 1.23 7.81
N ARG A 30 3.38 1.77 7.29
CA ARG A 30 2.25 2.23 8.11
C ARG A 30 1.02 1.38 7.86
N LEU A 31 0.45 0.84 8.93
CA LEU A 31 -0.86 0.23 8.89
C LEU A 31 -1.93 1.33 8.97
N VAL A 32 -3.00 1.14 8.21
CA VAL A 32 -4.26 1.87 8.37
C VAL A 32 -5.34 0.89 8.80
N GLN A 33 -6.47 1.38 9.32
CA GLN A 33 -7.55 0.50 9.74
C GLN A 33 -7.99 -0.37 8.58
N GLN A 34 -8.07 -1.67 8.83
CA GLN A 34 -8.25 -2.66 7.80
C GLN A 34 -9.02 -3.86 8.32
N ASP A 35 -9.82 -4.43 7.43
CA ASP A 35 -10.55 -5.65 7.66
C ASP A 35 -9.85 -6.79 6.92
N CYS A 36 -9.49 -7.83 7.66
CA CYS A 36 -8.55 -8.86 7.24
C CYS A 36 -9.18 -10.25 7.25
N THR A 37 -8.84 -11.05 6.25
CA THR A 37 -9.13 -12.48 6.17
C THR A 37 -7.86 -13.24 5.73
N PRO A 38 -7.86 -14.59 5.69
CA PRO A 38 -6.71 -15.34 5.20
C PRO A 38 -6.32 -15.13 3.73
N VAL A 39 -7.17 -14.47 2.93
CA VAL A 39 -7.00 -14.35 1.46
C VAL A 39 -7.35 -12.96 0.92
N THR A 40 -7.63 -12.00 1.80
CA THR A 40 -7.85 -10.62 1.41
C THR A 40 -7.62 -9.68 2.59
N VAL A 41 -7.16 -8.47 2.28
CA VAL A 41 -7.12 -7.30 3.16
C VAL A 41 -7.82 -6.13 2.47
N SER A 42 -8.68 -5.42 3.20
CA SER A 42 -9.35 -4.21 2.73
C SER A 42 -9.09 -3.06 3.70
N PHE A 43 -8.56 -1.95 3.20
CA PHE A 43 -8.39 -0.73 4.00
C PHE A 43 -9.74 -0.02 4.11
N ARG A 44 -10.01 0.57 5.28
CA ARG A 44 -11.18 1.43 5.47
C ARG A 44 -10.94 2.80 4.86
N ASP A 45 -11.92 3.29 4.12
CA ASP A 45 -11.80 4.53 3.35
C ASP A 45 -11.45 5.73 4.24
N GLU A 46 -12.08 5.87 5.40
CA GLU A 46 -11.79 6.97 6.33
C GLU A 46 -10.36 6.90 6.86
N ALA A 47 -9.85 5.70 7.14
CA ALA A 47 -8.50 5.54 7.66
C ALA A 47 -7.43 5.80 6.59
N VAL A 48 -7.73 5.54 5.31
CA VAL A 48 -6.87 5.94 4.20
C VAL A 48 -6.86 7.47 4.07
N ALA A 49 -8.03 8.11 4.11
CA ALA A 49 -8.12 9.57 4.04
C ALA A 49 -7.35 10.25 5.18
N ASP A 50 -7.60 9.81 6.43
CA ASP A 50 -6.89 10.31 7.61
C ASP A 50 -5.36 10.15 7.48
N PHE A 51 -4.89 8.99 7.00
CA PHE A 51 -3.46 8.76 6.76
C PHE A 51 -2.88 9.73 5.73
N PHE A 52 -3.59 9.96 4.62
CA PHE A 52 -3.14 10.88 3.57
C PHE A 52 -3.07 12.32 4.08
N ASP A 53 -4.10 12.78 4.78
CA ASP A 53 -4.13 14.11 5.40
C ASP A 53 -2.97 14.29 6.39
N GLU A 54 -2.73 13.31 7.27
CA GLU A 54 -1.61 13.33 8.21
C GLU A 54 -0.24 13.41 7.52
N GLN A 55 -0.04 12.70 6.40
CA GLN A 55 1.22 12.75 5.67
C GLN A 55 1.41 14.08 4.93
N VAL A 56 0.34 14.64 4.36
CA VAL A 56 0.37 15.95 3.69
C VAL A 56 0.62 17.07 4.70
N ASP A 57 -0.03 17.03 5.86
CA ASP A 57 0.21 17.97 6.97
C ASP A 57 1.66 17.89 7.50
N ALA A 58 2.26 16.69 7.43
CA ALA A 58 3.68 16.49 7.71
C ALA A 58 4.62 16.96 6.58
N GLY A 59 4.08 17.52 5.50
CA GLY A 59 4.82 18.09 4.36
C GLY A 59 5.35 17.05 3.38
N ARG A 60 4.83 15.82 3.38
CA ARG A 60 5.24 14.76 2.46
C ARG A 60 4.44 14.83 1.16
N GLN A 61 5.07 14.40 0.08
CA GLN A 61 4.40 14.25 -1.21
C GLN A 61 3.74 12.88 -1.32
N PRO A 62 2.54 12.75 -1.94
CA PRO A 62 1.84 11.48 -2.10
C PRO A 62 2.68 10.37 -2.72
N GLU A 63 3.61 10.72 -3.61
CA GLU A 63 4.56 9.79 -4.21
C GLU A 63 5.48 9.07 -3.21
N SER A 64 5.72 9.68 -2.04
CA SER A 64 6.57 9.12 -0.98
C SER A 64 5.85 8.21 0.02
N PHE A 65 4.52 8.17 0.04
CA PHE A 65 3.79 7.39 1.05
C PHE A 65 2.55 6.66 0.52
N GLY A 66 1.98 7.10 -0.59
CA GLY A 66 0.72 6.59 -1.16
C GLY A 66 0.90 5.71 -2.38
N ARG A 67 2.14 5.32 -2.74
CA ARG A 67 2.42 4.57 -3.99
C ARG A 67 2.92 3.15 -3.79
N CYS A 68 3.31 2.78 -2.57
CA CYS A 68 3.80 1.44 -2.28
C CYS A 68 2.77 0.71 -1.41
N TRP A 69 2.04 -0.23 -2.01
CA TRP A 69 1.18 -1.15 -1.27
C TRP A 69 1.97 -2.38 -0.87
N VAL A 70 2.03 -2.62 0.43
CA VAL A 70 2.75 -3.73 1.03
C VAL A 70 1.73 -4.64 1.68
N HIS A 71 1.67 -5.92 1.34
CA HIS A 71 0.82 -6.87 2.06
C HIS A 71 1.50 -8.22 2.31
N THR A 72 0.90 -9.02 3.18
CA THR A 72 1.46 -10.31 3.61
C THR A 72 0.56 -11.44 3.20
N HIS A 73 1.12 -12.56 2.73
CA HIS A 73 0.38 -13.81 2.60
C HIS A 73 0.66 -14.71 3.81
N PRO A 74 -0.38 -15.22 4.50
CA PRO A 74 -0.19 -16.16 5.61
C PRO A 74 0.25 -17.57 5.12
N GLY A 75 0.17 -17.83 3.81
CA GLY A 75 0.75 -19.00 3.15
C GLY A 75 2.16 -18.78 2.60
N ASP A 76 2.70 -19.80 1.91
CA ASP A 76 4.09 -19.80 1.41
C ASP A 76 4.25 -19.21 0.00
N CYS A 77 3.15 -18.80 -0.66
CA CYS A 77 3.20 -18.23 -2.01
C CYS A 77 3.24 -16.70 -1.96
N PRO A 78 4.28 -16.04 -2.52
CA PRO A 78 4.31 -14.58 -2.58
C PRO A 78 3.64 -14.01 -3.83
N LEU A 79 3.20 -14.84 -4.78
CA LEU A 79 2.61 -14.35 -6.03
C LEU A 79 1.22 -13.75 -5.79
N PRO A 80 0.86 -12.66 -6.50
CA PRO A 80 -0.44 -12.03 -6.37
C PRO A 80 -1.56 -12.98 -6.79
N SER A 81 -2.64 -12.97 -6.03
CA SER A 81 -3.91 -13.59 -6.36
C SER A 81 -4.73 -12.70 -7.32
N ALA A 82 -5.84 -13.23 -7.84
CA ALA A 82 -6.76 -12.42 -8.64
C ALA A 82 -7.36 -11.24 -7.84
N THR A 83 -7.55 -11.42 -6.53
CA THR A 83 -8.06 -10.37 -5.64
C THR A 83 -7.03 -9.26 -5.43
N ASP A 84 -5.74 -9.61 -5.35
CA ASP A 84 -4.67 -8.62 -5.25
C ASP A 84 -4.55 -7.78 -6.52
N GLU A 85 -4.69 -8.42 -7.69
CA GLU A 85 -4.69 -7.74 -8.99
C GLU A 85 -5.88 -6.78 -9.13
N GLU A 86 -7.09 -7.21 -8.79
CA GLU A 86 -8.29 -6.37 -8.83
C GLU A 86 -8.16 -5.18 -7.88
N THR A 87 -7.67 -5.42 -6.66
CA THR A 87 -7.45 -4.36 -5.66
C THR A 87 -6.41 -3.38 -6.14
N PHE A 88 -5.29 -3.86 -6.68
CA PHE A 88 -4.22 -3.01 -7.17
C PHE A 88 -4.64 -2.17 -8.37
N GLU A 89 -5.36 -2.76 -9.33
CA GLU A 89 -5.92 -2.02 -10.47
C GLU A 89 -6.88 -0.93 -10.01
N ARG A 90 -7.81 -1.28 -9.12
CA ARG A 90 -8.83 -0.34 -8.63
C ARG A 90 -8.23 0.83 -7.85
N VAL A 91 -7.27 0.56 -6.97
CA VAL A 91 -6.72 1.53 -5.99
C VAL A 91 -5.49 2.28 -6.52
N PHE A 92 -4.70 1.66 -7.38
CA PHE A 92 -3.43 2.23 -7.86
C PHE A 92 -3.34 2.33 -9.38
N GLY A 93 -4.28 1.76 -10.14
CA GLY A 93 -4.24 1.73 -11.60
C GLY A 93 -4.27 3.09 -12.28
N ARG A 94 -4.63 4.16 -11.57
CA ARG A 94 -4.60 5.55 -12.07
C ARG A 94 -3.35 6.34 -11.67
N ALA A 95 -2.51 5.82 -10.78
CA ALA A 95 -1.28 6.48 -10.38
C ALA A 95 -0.25 6.51 -11.53
N ASP A 96 0.59 7.53 -11.62
CA ASP A 96 1.67 7.54 -12.62
C ASP A 96 2.61 6.33 -12.47
N TRP A 97 2.78 5.89 -11.23
CA TRP A 97 3.44 4.65 -10.85
C TRP A 97 2.93 4.16 -9.50
N ALA A 98 3.03 2.84 -9.27
CA ALA A 98 2.76 2.22 -7.98
C ALA A 98 3.51 0.90 -7.84
N ILE A 99 3.82 0.53 -6.61
CA ILE A 99 4.49 -0.72 -6.26
C ILE A 99 3.51 -1.62 -5.51
N MET A 100 3.41 -2.88 -5.93
CA MET A 100 2.87 -3.96 -5.12
C MET A 100 4.04 -4.75 -4.54
N PHE A 101 4.06 -4.90 -3.23
CA PHE A 101 5.02 -5.72 -2.50
C PHE A 101 4.30 -6.77 -1.67
N ILE A 102 4.68 -8.03 -1.82
CA ILE A 102 4.10 -9.15 -1.08
C ILE A 102 5.21 -9.87 -0.33
N VAL A 103 4.96 -10.22 0.92
CA VAL A 103 5.81 -11.15 1.69
C VAL A 103 5.01 -12.36 2.16
N ALA A 104 5.44 -13.54 1.75
CA ALA A 104 4.88 -14.80 2.18
C ALA A 104 5.40 -15.23 3.55
N ARG A 105 4.76 -16.22 4.18
CA ARG A 105 5.15 -16.79 5.47
C ARG A 105 6.55 -17.41 5.46
N SER A 106 6.94 -18.02 4.35
CA SER A 106 8.28 -18.56 4.12
C SER A 106 9.38 -17.48 4.17
N GLY A 107 9.01 -16.21 3.99
CA GLY A 107 9.93 -15.09 3.80
C GLY A 107 10.20 -14.78 2.32
N ASP A 108 9.64 -15.55 1.39
CA ASP A 108 9.70 -15.24 -0.04
C ASP A 108 8.92 -13.96 -0.34
N THR A 109 9.39 -13.19 -1.32
CA THR A 109 8.82 -11.88 -1.67
C THR A 109 8.47 -11.81 -3.14
N TYR A 110 7.44 -11.03 -3.46
CA TYR A 110 7.12 -10.58 -4.81
C TYR A 110 7.09 -9.06 -4.82
N THR A 111 7.60 -8.45 -5.89
CA THR A 111 7.54 -7.00 -6.03
C THR A 111 7.35 -6.62 -7.48
N ARG A 112 6.35 -5.79 -7.76
CA ARG A 112 6.05 -5.28 -9.09
C ARG A 112 5.88 -3.79 -9.05
N LEU A 113 6.62 -3.10 -9.91
CA LEU A 113 6.34 -1.72 -10.30
C LEU A 113 5.37 -1.72 -11.47
N ARG A 114 4.28 -0.99 -11.34
CA ARG A 114 3.46 -0.54 -12.45
C ARG A 114 3.72 0.93 -12.71
N PHE A 115 3.76 1.32 -13.97
CA PHE A 115 3.81 2.72 -14.37
C PHE A 115 2.85 2.97 -15.54
N ASN A 116 2.29 4.17 -15.58
CA ASN A 116 1.34 4.63 -16.59
C ASN A 116 1.92 5.70 -17.51
N SER A 117 3.18 6.09 -17.28
CA SER A 117 3.91 6.99 -18.17
C SER A 117 4.15 6.33 -19.54
N GLY A 118 3.81 7.03 -20.62
CA GLY A 118 3.99 6.54 -21.99
C GLY A 118 3.04 5.39 -22.33
N PRO A 119 3.51 4.26 -22.91
CA PRO A 119 2.65 3.10 -23.14
C PRO A 119 2.24 2.37 -21.83
N GLY A 120 2.82 2.79 -20.70
CA GLY A 120 2.71 2.11 -19.42
C GLY A 120 3.36 0.73 -19.42
N GLY A 121 3.25 0.04 -18.29
CA GLY A 121 3.70 -1.35 -18.16
C GLY A 121 3.97 -1.78 -16.72
N ASP A 122 4.42 -3.02 -16.61
CA ASP A 122 4.75 -3.68 -15.35
C ASP A 122 6.19 -4.24 -15.40
N ILE A 123 6.94 -4.06 -14.33
CA ILE A 123 8.30 -4.58 -14.16
C ILE A 123 8.40 -5.26 -12.79
N GLU A 124 8.83 -6.53 -12.78
CA GLU A 124 9.18 -7.21 -11.53
C GLU A 124 10.52 -6.66 -11.01
N LEU A 125 10.54 -6.26 -9.75
CA LEU A 125 11.70 -5.68 -9.09
C LEU A 125 12.36 -6.69 -8.16
N GLY A 126 13.70 -6.65 -8.11
CA GLY A 126 14.45 -7.32 -7.05
C GLY A 126 14.35 -6.54 -5.74
N VAL A 127 14.27 -7.26 -4.63
CA VAL A 127 14.22 -6.67 -3.29
C VAL A 127 15.58 -6.84 -2.62
N THR A 128 16.10 -5.78 -2.01
CA THR A 128 17.30 -5.85 -1.16
C THR A 128 17.09 -4.98 0.07
N ILE A 129 17.64 -5.43 1.19
CA ILE A 129 17.67 -4.65 2.43
C ILE A 129 18.92 -3.79 2.38
N ASP A 130 18.75 -2.47 2.43
CA ASP A 130 19.86 -1.55 2.61
C ASP A 130 20.27 -1.52 4.09
N TYR A 131 21.48 -1.99 4.38
CA TYR A 131 22.04 -2.01 5.74
C TYR A 131 22.87 -0.75 6.06
N GLU A 132 23.05 0.16 5.10
CA GLU A 132 23.75 1.43 5.31
C GLU A 132 22.84 2.51 5.89
N VAL A 133 21.52 2.33 5.77
CA VAL A 133 20.51 3.22 6.34
C VAL A 133 20.20 2.81 7.77
N ASP A 134 20.29 3.78 8.70
CA ASP A 134 19.96 3.56 10.09
C ASP A 134 18.48 3.17 10.24
N PHE A 135 18.24 1.98 10.77
CA PHE A 135 16.92 1.54 11.21
C PHE A 135 16.84 1.66 12.74
N PRO A 136 15.88 2.41 13.30
CA PRO A 136 15.69 2.46 14.74
C PRO A 136 15.42 1.05 15.26
N ALA A 137 16.03 0.70 16.40
CA ALA A 137 15.91 -0.64 16.97
C ALA A 137 14.44 -1.12 17.04
N SER A 138 14.22 -2.42 16.88
CA SER A 138 12.88 -3.00 16.78
C SER A 138 11.93 -2.52 17.89
N ALA A 139 10.90 -1.76 17.53
CA ALA A 139 9.94 -1.17 18.44
C ALA A 139 8.72 -2.08 18.64
N ARG A 140 8.93 -3.33 19.06
CA ARG A 140 7.88 -4.37 19.11
C ARG A 140 6.61 -3.96 19.86
N SER A 141 6.73 -3.18 20.93
CA SER A 141 5.56 -2.71 21.68
C SER A 141 4.72 -1.73 20.88
N ALA A 142 5.36 -0.83 20.14
CA ALA A 142 4.67 0.11 19.25
C ALA A 142 4.00 -0.62 18.08
N TRP A 143 4.70 -1.58 17.45
CA TRP A 143 4.11 -2.39 16.39
C TRP A 143 2.93 -3.24 16.87
N MET A 144 3.00 -3.78 18.09
CA MET A 144 1.88 -4.53 18.65
C MET A 144 0.67 -3.64 18.93
N GLN A 145 0.89 -2.40 19.37
CA GLN A 145 -0.16 -1.41 19.53
C GLN A 145 -0.78 -1.04 18.17
N GLU A 146 0.05 -0.70 17.19
CA GLU A 146 -0.38 -0.38 15.83
C GLU A 146 -1.20 -1.53 15.22
N PHE A 147 -0.73 -2.77 15.36
CA PHE A 147 -1.47 -3.95 14.94
C PHE A 147 -2.85 -4.04 15.61
N ALA A 148 -2.91 -3.89 16.94
CA ALA A 148 -4.17 -4.00 17.68
C ALA A 148 -5.18 -2.89 17.36
N GLU A 149 -4.69 -1.69 17.01
CA GLU A 149 -5.52 -0.54 16.66
C GLU A 149 -6.05 -0.62 15.22
N HIS A 150 -5.28 -1.19 14.30
CA HIS A 150 -5.57 -1.11 12.88
C HIS A 150 -6.07 -2.42 12.26
N VAL A 151 -5.70 -3.59 12.80
CA VAL A 151 -6.03 -4.89 12.19
C VAL A 151 -7.29 -5.49 12.80
N HIS A 152 -8.33 -5.65 11.97
CA HIS A 152 -9.57 -6.29 12.35
C HIS A 152 -9.74 -7.64 11.65
N ASP A 153 -9.56 -8.73 12.39
CA ASP A 153 -9.74 -10.09 11.87
C ASP A 153 -11.24 -10.44 11.76
N LEU A 154 -11.74 -10.49 10.53
CA LEU A 154 -13.14 -10.83 10.26
C LEU A 154 -13.47 -12.31 10.48
N THR A 155 -12.47 -13.19 10.60
CA THR A 155 -12.70 -14.60 10.94
C THR A 155 -13.18 -14.77 12.38
N ILE A 156 -12.80 -13.84 13.27
CA ILE A 156 -13.17 -13.84 14.69
C ILE A 156 -14.56 -13.23 14.90
N ALA A 157 -14.97 -12.27 14.06
CA ALA A 157 -16.27 -11.60 14.16
C ALA A 157 -17.47 -12.51 13.78
N ASN A 158 -17.23 -13.59 13.03
CA ASN A 158 -18.26 -14.50 12.52
C ASN A 158 -18.78 -15.55 13.54
N ASP A 159 -18.39 -15.48 14.82
CA ASP A 159 -18.91 -16.37 15.88
C ASP A 159 -20.26 -15.90 16.48
N ARG A 160 -20.93 -14.92 15.83
CA ARG A 160 -22.35 -14.60 16.04
C ARG A 160 -23.12 -14.84 14.75
N PRO A 161 -24.28 -15.54 14.77
CA PRO A 161 -25.00 -15.86 13.56
C PRO A 161 -25.65 -14.58 13.01
N SER A 162 -25.05 -14.02 11.96
CA SER A 162 -25.66 -12.98 11.13
C SER A 162 -26.01 -13.58 9.78
N LEU A 163 -27.30 -13.59 9.46
CA LEU A 163 -27.88 -13.98 8.17
C LEU A 163 -27.68 -12.86 7.13
N ALA A 164 -26.43 -12.49 6.88
CA ALA A 164 -26.05 -11.59 5.79
C ALA A 164 -25.19 -12.35 4.76
N ASP A 165 -25.48 -12.08 3.49
CA ASP A 165 -24.98 -12.78 2.31
C ASP A 165 -23.44 -12.97 2.32
N PRO A 166 -22.91 -14.20 2.14
CA PRO A 166 -21.46 -14.46 2.10
C PRO A 166 -20.73 -13.74 0.96
N PHE A 167 -21.47 -13.15 0.01
CA PHE A 167 -20.95 -12.45 -1.16
C PHE A 167 -21.39 -10.98 -1.22
N GLY A 168 -21.72 -10.38 -0.07
CA GLY A 168 -22.13 -8.98 0.04
C GLY A 168 -21.00 -7.99 -0.27
N TYR A 169 -20.71 -7.81 -1.56
CA TYR A 169 -20.02 -6.67 -2.15
C TYR A 169 -20.74 -5.41 -1.68
N HIS A 170 -20.12 -4.61 -0.80
CA HIS A 170 -20.60 -3.25 -0.57
C HIS A 170 -19.94 -2.37 -1.61
N ASP A 171 -20.68 -2.17 -2.69
CA ASP A 171 -20.38 -1.18 -3.73
C ASP A 171 -20.52 0.22 -3.10
N SER A 172 -19.43 0.74 -2.52
CA SER A 172 -19.27 2.18 -2.26
C SER A 172 -18.83 2.85 -3.56
N LEU A 173 -19.76 2.89 -4.53
CA LEU A 173 -19.64 3.77 -5.69
C LEU A 173 -19.35 5.18 -5.19
N GLU A 174 -18.26 5.75 -5.70
CA GLU A 174 -17.87 7.15 -5.57
C GLU A 174 -17.34 7.57 -4.19
N ALA A 175 -16.19 7.02 -3.78
CA ALA A 175 -15.34 7.67 -2.79
C ALA A 175 -14.84 9.02 -3.34
N GLU A 176 -15.56 10.10 -3.03
CA GLU A 176 -15.28 11.48 -3.49
C GLU A 176 -13.84 11.94 -3.20
N TRP A 177 -13.20 11.42 -2.15
CA TRP A 177 -11.80 11.71 -1.83
C TRP A 177 -10.80 11.18 -2.85
N TYR A 178 -11.13 10.09 -3.56
CA TYR A 178 -10.26 9.51 -4.59
C TYR A 178 -10.18 10.42 -5.82
N HIS A 179 -11.25 11.17 -6.11
CA HIS A 179 -11.25 12.21 -7.13
C HIS A 179 -10.50 13.48 -6.68
N ASP A 180 -10.54 13.83 -5.39
CA ASP A 180 -9.79 14.97 -4.87
C ASP A 180 -8.28 14.67 -4.76
N LEU A 181 -7.89 13.42 -4.45
CA LEU A 181 -6.50 12.96 -4.50
C LEU A 181 -5.88 13.11 -5.90
N LEU A 182 -6.67 12.85 -6.94
CA LEU A 182 -6.24 13.00 -8.33
C LEU A 182 -6.10 14.47 -8.77
N ARG A 183 -6.78 15.41 -8.10
CA ARG A 183 -6.59 16.85 -8.36
C ARG A 183 -5.26 17.37 -7.82
N TYR A 184 -4.83 16.89 -6.66
CA TYR A 184 -3.50 17.22 -6.12
C TYR A 184 -2.35 16.74 -7.02
N THR A 185 -2.58 15.74 -7.88
CA THR A 185 -1.59 15.27 -8.87
C THR A 185 -1.68 15.96 -10.23
N GLU A 186 -2.78 16.67 -10.52
CA GLU A 186 -2.98 17.35 -11.81
C GLU A 186 -2.54 18.83 -11.78
N ASP A 187 -2.63 19.52 -10.64
CA ASP A 187 -2.45 20.99 -10.58
C ASP A 187 -0.99 21.51 -10.40
N ASP A 188 -0.01 20.65 -10.08
CA ASP A 188 1.41 21.06 -9.95
C ASP A 188 2.26 20.80 -11.21
N ALA A 189 1.63 20.50 -12.34
CA ALA A 189 2.30 20.47 -13.65
C ALA A 189 2.46 21.88 -14.24
N GLU A 190 3.14 22.79 -13.55
CA GLU A 190 3.70 23.98 -14.21
C GLU A 190 4.77 23.52 -15.20
N TYR A 191 4.39 23.51 -16.48
CA TYR A 191 5.19 23.23 -17.66
C TYR A 191 6.67 23.66 -17.54
N LEU A 192 7.56 22.71 -17.23
CA LEU A 192 8.98 22.83 -17.57
C LEU A 192 9.11 22.70 -19.09
N GLN A 193 9.05 23.85 -19.78
CA GLN A 193 9.42 23.93 -21.19
C GLN A 193 10.92 23.60 -21.34
N LEU A 194 11.20 22.44 -21.91
CA LEU A 194 12.52 22.08 -22.42
C LEU A 194 12.91 23.04 -23.57
N GLN A 195 13.77 24.01 -23.27
CA GLN A 195 14.49 24.76 -24.30
C GLN A 195 15.64 23.89 -24.83
N VAL A 196 15.48 23.40 -26.06
CA VAL A 196 16.55 22.74 -26.80
C VAL A 196 17.45 23.83 -27.41
N VAL A 197 18.70 23.88 -26.98
CA VAL A 197 19.74 24.69 -27.62
C VAL A 197 20.45 23.80 -28.64
N GLU A 198 20.24 24.06 -29.93
CA GLU A 198 21.08 23.52 -31.00
C GLU A 198 22.41 24.27 -31.01
N HIS A 199 23.52 23.53 -31.03
CA HIS A 199 24.82 24.05 -31.40
C HIS A 199 25.22 23.44 -32.75
N GLU A 200 25.46 24.33 -33.73
CA GLU A 200 26.09 24.05 -35.03
C GLU A 200 27.51 23.49 -34.89
#